data_AF-W2YXS9-F1
#
_entry.id   AF-W2YXS9-F1
#
_cell.length_a   1.000
_cell.length_b   1.000
_cell.length_c   1.000
_cell.angle_alpha   90.00
_cell.angle_beta   90.00
_cell.angle_gamma   90.00
#
_symmetry.space_group_name_H-M   'P 1'
#
loop_
_entity.id
_entity.type
_entity.pdbx_description
1 polymer ?
#
loop_
_entity_poly.entity_id
_entity_poly.type
_entity_poly.pdbx_seq_one_letter_code
_entity_poly.pdbx_strand_id
1 'polypeptide(L)'
;MLKWMVSQIDYRNAKHRLFLGAALLGFFYLLRSSEYLAIKGGRHKYALEVRDVEVFDITGSPAVNFNAASRAVITLRGSKTDQQGRGSARHLTRSGRDRVCPVFAAALLLQLAQLNQLRPADPICSFNRSRMLKAEELSKTLKAVASGVGVDPQRISCHALHSGGASALIAGGADSTTIKLHERWKSNVFQRYTQYSQDVGVPLAAMMAGKSDLSPEVTSNTRHHGVHASTRV
;
A
#
# COMPACT_ATOMS: atom_id res chain seq x y z
N MET A 1 8.27 2.94 10.94
CA MET A 1 6.95 3.39 11.43
C MET A 1 5.98 2.25 11.74
N LEU A 2 5.46 1.48 10.77
CA LEU A 2 4.43 0.45 11.05
C LEU A 2 4.86 -0.65 12.03
N LYS A 3 6.11 -1.13 11.94
CA LYS A 3 6.68 -2.06 12.93
C LYS A 3 6.67 -1.49 14.35
N TRP A 4 6.99 -0.20 14.48
CA TRP A 4 6.96 0.50 15.77
C TRP A 4 5.52 0.71 16.25
N MET A 5 4.60 1.08 15.35
CA MET A 5 3.18 1.16 15.70
C MET A 5 2.68 -0.17 16.27
N VAL A 6 3.01 -1.31 15.64
CA VAL A 6 2.68 -2.65 16.15
C VAL A 6 3.24 -2.89 17.57
N SER A 7 4.44 -2.42 17.90
CA SER A 7 5.04 -2.66 19.21
C SER A 7 4.47 -1.79 20.34
N GLN A 8 3.82 -0.68 20.01
CA GLN A 8 3.25 0.26 20.99
C GLN A 8 1.74 0.06 21.23
N ILE A 9 1.11 -0.88 20.54
CA ILE A 9 -0.34 -1.09 20.61
C ILE A 9 -0.72 -1.98 21.78
N ASP A 10 -1.57 -1.47 22.66
CA ASP A 10 -2.37 -2.30 23.56
C ASP A 10 -3.50 -3.01 22.79
N TYR A 11 -3.36 -4.33 22.63
CA TYR A 11 -4.31 -5.17 21.91
C TYR A 11 -5.61 -5.42 22.69
N ARG A 12 -5.68 -5.12 23.98
CA ARG A 12 -6.94 -5.18 24.74
C ARG A 12 -7.82 -3.97 24.41
N ASN A 13 -7.20 -2.83 24.08
CA ASN A 13 -7.90 -1.62 23.70
C ASN A 13 -8.45 -1.67 22.26
N ALA A 14 -9.78 -1.65 22.12
CA ALA A 14 -10.45 -1.70 20.81
C ALA A 14 -10.11 -0.50 19.90
N LYS A 15 -9.92 0.70 20.48
CA LYS A 15 -9.51 1.88 19.72
C LYS A 15 -8.10 1.69 19.14
N HIS A 16 -7.16 1.18 19.91
CA HIS A 16 -5.80 0.94 19.42
C HIS A 16 -5.80 -0.07 18.28
N ARG A 17 -6.52 -1.19 18.44
CA ARG A 17 -6.72 -2.18 17.37
C ARG A 17 -7.32 -1.58 16.10
N LEU A 18 -8.34 -0.73 16.23
CA LEU A 18 -8.98 -0.08 15.08
C LEU A 18 -7.99 0.80 14.30
N PHE A 19 -7.17 1.59 15.00
CA PHE A 19 -6.18 2.46 14.36
C PHE A 19 -5.08 1.66 13.68
N LEU A 20 -4.60 0.58 14.31
CA LEU A 20 -3.61 -0.31 13.72
C LEU A 20 -4.18 -0.99 12.47
N GLY A 21 -5.38 -1.57 12.56
CA GLY A 21 -6.05 -2.22 11.44
C GLY A 21 -6.24 -1.25 10.27
N ALA A 22 -6.74 -0.04 10.53
CA ALA A 22 -6.93 0.99 9.52
C ALA A 22 -5.59 1.42 8.88
N ALA A 23 -4.53 1.63 9.67
CA ALA A 23 -3.22 2.01 9.16
C ALA A 23 -2.61 0.94 8.26
N LEU A 24 -2.66 -0.33 8.68
CA LEU A 24 -2.13 -1.45 7.92
C LEU A 24 -2.95 -1.69 6.64
N LEU A 25 -4.28 -1.64 6.72
CA LEU A 25 -5.15 -1.78 5.56
C LEU A 25 -4.86 -0.68 4.53
N GLY A 26 -4.78 0.58 5.00
CA GLY A 26 -4.46 1.71 4.15
C GLY A 26 -3.08 1.63 3.49
N PHE A 27 -2.08 1.14 4.21
CA PHE A 27 -0.73 0.94 3.69
C PHE A 27 -0.64 -0.17 2.66
N PHE A 28 -1.16 -1.36 2.96
CA PHE A 28 -0.96 -2.53 2.08
C PHE A 28 -1.80 -2.46 0.81
N TYR A 29 -3.00 -1.89 0.88
CA TYR A 29 -3.90 -1.75 -0.27
C TYR A 29 -3.79 -0.38 -0.96
N LEU A 30 -2.84 0.45 -0.53
CA LEU A 30 -2.60 1.81 -1.02
C LEU A 30 -3.94 2.55 -1.13
N LEU A 31 -4.67 2.63 -0.01
CA LEU A 31 -6.00 3.24 0.02
C LEU A 31 -5.91 4.75 0.20
N ARG A 32 -6.79 5.47 -0.51
CA ARG A 32 -7.02 6.88 -0.20
C ARG A 32 -7.83 6.99 1.09
N SER A 33 -7.63 8.04 1.88
CA SER A 33 -8.40 8.24 3.11
C SER A 33 -9.91 8.16 2.88
N SER A 34 -10.43 8.71 1.78
CA SER A 34 -11.87 8.68 1.45
C SER A 34 -12.42 7.28 1.16
N GLU A 35 -11.56 6.29 0.90
CA GLU A 35 -11.96 4.90 0.60
C GLU A 35 -12.22 4.10 1.88
N TYR A 36 -11.76 4.54 3.05
CA TYR A 36 -11.92 3.77 4.29
C TYR A 36 -12.04 4.60 5.58
N LEU A 37 -11.92 5.93 5.51
CA LEU A 37 -12.04 6.85 6.65
C LEU A 37 -13.09 7.92 6.37
N ALA A 38 -13.64 8.48 7.44
CA ALA A 38 -14.44 9.69 7.35
C ALA A 38 -13.54 10.90 7.07
N ILE A 39 -13.91 11.70 6.07
CA ILE A 39 -13.24 12.96 5.73
C ILE A 39 -14.27 14.07 5.56
N LYS A 40 -13.90 15.31 5.90
CA LYS A 40 -14.81 16.49 5.78
C LYS A 40 -16.18 16.27 6.44
N GLY A 41 -16.20 15.59 7.58
CA GLY A 41 -17.41 15.39 8.39
C GLY A 41 -18.26 14.15 8.06
N GLY A 42 -17.90 13.34 7.08
CA GLY A 42 -18.68 12.15 6.73
C GLY A 42 -17.95 11.08 5.95
N ARG A 43 -18.65 9.98 5.62
CA ARG A 43 -18.14 8.93 4.74
C ARG A 43 -18.49 9.22 3.28
N HIS A 44 -17.62 8.79 2.37
CA HIS A 44 -17.99 8.73 0.96
C HIS A 44 -18.88 7.52 0.68
N LYS A 45 -19.73 7.62 -0.36
CA LYS A 45 -20.63 6.54 -0.81
C LYS A 45 -19.92 5.22 -1.15
N TYR A 46 -18.65 5.30 -1.52
CA TYR A 46 -17.79 4.19 -1.91
C TYR A 46 -16.80 3.78 -0.81
N ALA A 47 -16.94 4.30 0.41
CA ALA A 47 -16.10 3.87 1.53
C ALA A 47 -16.32 2.37 1.80
N LEU A 48 -15.24 1.65 2.09
CA LEU A 48 -15.27 0.23 2.35
C LEU A 48 -16.25 -0.10 3.49
N GLU A 49 -17.14 -1.02 3.19
CA GLU A 49 -18.10 -1.58 4.13
C GLU A 49 -17.61 -2.93 4.65
N VAL A 50 -18.27 -3.48 5.67
CA VAL A 50 -17.90 -4.79 6.22
C VAL A 50 -17.94 -5.87 5.15
N ARG A 51 -18.95 -5.86 4.28
CA ARG A 51 -19.09 -6.82 3.16
C ARG A 51 -18.01 -6.71 2.09
N ASP A 52 -17.28 -5.60 2.06
CA ASP A 52 -16.24 -5.35 1.07
C ASP A 52 -14.89 -5.95 1.49
N VAL A 53 -14.80 -6.57 2.67
CA VAL A 53 -13.55 -7.14 3.21
C VAL A 53 -13.77 -8.59 3.58
N GLU A 54 -12.94 -9.47 3.02
CA GLU A 54 -13.04 -10.91 3.23
C GLU A 54 -11.66 -11.50 3.54
N VAL A 55 -11.63 -12.55 4.36
CA VAL A 55 -10.43 -13.31 4.67
C VAL A 55 -10.66 -14.78 4.37
N PHE A 56 -9.71 -15.40 3.67
CA PHE A 56 -9.79 -16.78 3.20
C PHE A 56 -8.63 -17.60 3.76
N ASP A 57 -8.87 -18.89 3.97
CA ASP A 57 -7.83 -19.86 4.28
C ASP A 57 -7.02 -20.27 3.04
N ILE A 58 -6.13 -21.25 3.17
CA ILE A 58 -5.26 -21.68 2.05
C ILE A 58 -6.03 -22.43 0.95
N THR A 59 -7.18 -23.01 1.28
CA THR A 59 -8.05 -23.72 0.33
C THR A 59 -8.93 -22.77 -0.48
N GLY A 60 -9.02 -21.50 -0.05
CA GLY A 60 -9.88 -20.50 -0.64
C GLY A 60 -11.25 -20.39 0.02
N SER A 61 -11.48 -21.08 1.12
CA SER A 61 -12.71 -21.00 1.92
C SER A 61 -12.65 -19.83 2.90
N PRO A 62 -13.79 -19.27 3.35
CA PRO A 62 -13.79 -18.24 4.39
C PRO A 62 -13.01 -18.71 5.63
N ALA A 63 -12.07 -17.89 6.10
CA ALA A 63 -11.23 -18.28 7.22
C ALA A 63 -12.05 -18.32 8.52
N VAL A 64 -12.03 -19.45 9.21
CA VAL A 64 -12.76 -19.66 10.48
C VAL A 64 -12.14 -18.90 11.66
N ASN A 65 -10.84 -18.56 11.57
CA ASN A 65 -10.14 -17.76 12.57
C ASN A 65 -8.90 -17.11 11.96
N PHE A 66 -8.26 -16.24 12.74
CA PHE A 66 -7.07 -15.50 12.34
C PHE A 66 -5.89 -16.38 11.90
N ASN A 67 -5.63 -17.48 12.61
CA ASN A 67 -4.48 -18.35 12.34
C ASN A 67 -4.64 -19.11 11.02
N ALA A 68 -5.88 -19.47 10.67
CA ALA A 68 -6.21 -20.12 9.40
C ALA A 68 -6.19 -19.15 8.20
N ALA A 69 -6.28 -17.84 8.43
CA ALA A 69 -6.35 -16.85 7.35
C ALA A 69 -5.00 -16.73 6.59
N SER A 70 -5.05 -17.01 5.28
CA SER A 70 -3.91 -16.99 4.37
C SER A 70 -3.94 -15.80 3.40
N ARG A 71 -5.14 -15.33 3.05
CA ARG A 71 -5.39 -14.30 2.03
C ARG A 71 -6.47 -13.34 2.51
N ALA A 72 -6.30 -12.06 2.22
CA ALA A 72 -7.30 -11.03 2.40
C ALA A 72 -7.68 -10.41 1.06
N VAL A 73 -8.97 -10.17 0.89
CA VAL A 73 -9.55 -9.55 -0.30
C VAL A 73 -10.31 -8.31 0.12
N ILE A 74 -10.10 -7.22 -0.60
CA ILE A 74 -10.96 -6.05 -0.52
C ILE A 74 -11.63 -5.79 -1.85
N THR A 75 -12.90 -5.44 -1.83
CA THR A 75 -13.70 -5.08 -2.99
C THR A 75 -14.01 -3.60 -2.95
N LEU A 76 -13.34 -2.83 -3.81
CA LEU A 76 -13.56 -1.40 -3.92
C LEU A 76 -14.71 -1.17 -4.88
N ARG A 77 -15.89 -0.81 -4.38
CA ARG A 77 -17.10 -0.57 -5.18
C ARG A 77 -17.04 0.69 -6.05
N GLY A 78 -16.04 1.55 -5.81
CA GLY A 78 -15.79 2.74 -6.59
C GLY A 78 -14.66 3.58 -6.01
N SER A 79 -14.31 4.66 -6.70
CA SER A 79 -13.31 5.64 -6.24
C SER A 79 -13.54 6.98 -6.91
N LYS A 80 -12.83 8.03 -6.46
CA LYS A 80 -12.87 9.35 -7.12
C LYS A 80 -12.55 9.29 -8.62
N THR A 81 -11.69 8.35 -9.04
CA THR A 81 -11.23 8.21 -10.43
C THR A 81 -11.97 7.11 -11.21
N ASP A 82 -12.89 6.40 -10.56
CA ASP A 82 -13.76 5.39 -11.16
C ASP A 82 -15.15 5.96 -11.43
N GLN A 83 -15.23 6.85 -12.41
CA GLN A 83 -16.47 7.50 -12.82
C GLN A 83 -17.51 6.52 -13.38
N GLN A 84 -17.08 5.33 -13.83
CA GLN A 84 -17.95 4.30 -14.38
C GLN A 84 -18.42 3.29 -13.32
N GLY A 85 -17.89 3.36 -12.09
CA GLY A 85 -18.27 2.47 -10.99
C GLY A 85 -18.00 0.99 -11.26
N ARG A 86 -16.98 0.68 -12.07
CA ARG A 86 -16.62 -0.72 -12.38
C ARG A 86 -16.17 -1.47 -11.13
N GLY A 87 -15.63 -0.74 -10.15
CA GLY A 87 -15.04 -1.31 -8.97
C GLY A 87 -13.78 -2.14 -9.28
N SER A 88 -13.15 -2.66 -8.22
CA SER A 88 -11.99 -3.54 -8.36
C SER A 88 -11.72 -4.31 -7.08
N ALA A 89 -11.39 -5.60 -7.20
CA ALA A 89 -10.92 -6.40 -6.06
C ALA A 89 -9.38 -6.37 -5.96
N ARG A 90 -8.84 -6.39 -4.74
CA ARG A 90 -7.40 -6.55 -4.49
C ARG A 90 -7.18 -7.72 -3.55
N HIS A 91 -6.25 -8.58 -3.91
CA HIS A 91 -5.94 -9.81 -3.18
C HIS A 91 -4.52 -9.70 -2.67
N LEU A 92 -4.32 -9.91 -1.37
CA LEU A 92 -2.99 -9.97 -0.76
C LEU A 92 -2.91 -11.16 0.17
N THR A 93 -1.75 -11.81 0.19
CA THR A 93 -1.43 -12.91 1.11
C THR A 93 -0.67 -12.40 2.33
N ARG A 94 -0.37 -13.28 3.28
CA ARG A 94 0.44 -12.92 4.45
C ARG A 94 1.80 -12.37 4.00
N SER A 95 2.27 -11.32 4.67
CA SER A 95 3.55 -10.66 4.35
C SER A 95 4.79 -11.44 4.81
N GLY A 96 4.64 -12.60 5.44
CA GLY A 96 5.71 -13.29 6.16
C GLY A 96 6.16 -12.58 7.45
N ARG A 97 5.52 -11.48 7.84
CA ARG A 97 5.72 -10.77 9.10
C ARG A 97 4.50 -10.94 9.98
N ASP A 98 4.72 -11.07 11.29
CA ASP A 98 3.71 -11.51 12.24
C ASP A 98 2.46 -10.61 12.26
N ARG A 99 2.63 -9.33 12.59
CA ARG A 99 1.52 -8.35 12.72
C ARG A 99 1.57 -7.19 11.72
N VAL A 100 2.67 -7.02 10.98
CA VAL A 100 2.73 -6.08 9.85
C VAL A 100 2.30 -6.82 8.59
N CYS A 101 1.01 -7.09 8.49
CA CYS A 101 0.45 -8.03 7.51
C CYS A 101 -0.95 -7.57 7.04
N PRO A 102 -1.27 -7.62 5.73
CA PRO A 102 -2.59 -7.23 5.22
C PRO A 102 -3.70 -8.17 5.71
N VAL A 103 -3.41 -9.48 5.78
CA VAL A 103 -4.33 -10.48 6.33
C VAL A 103 -4.61 -10.19 7.80
N PHE A 104 -3.57 -9.77 8.55
CA PHE A 104 -3.75 -9.38 9.94
C PHE A 104 -4.68 -8.18 10.07
N ALA A 105 -4.47 -7.15 9.23
CA ALA A 105 -5.28 -5.95 9.23
C ALA A 105 -6.75 -6.23 8.95
N ALA A 106 -7.04 -7.01 7.90
CA ALA A 106 -8.40 -7.36 7.50
C ALA A 106 -9.11 -8.17 8.59
N ALA A 107 -8.47 -9.23 9.11
CA ALA A 107 -9.04 -10.06 10.16
C ALA A 107 -9.30 -9.26 11.45
N LEU A 108 -8.38 -8.38 11.85
CA LEU A 108 -8.54 -7.53 13.02
C LEU A 108 -9.75 -6.59 12.89
N LEU A 109 -9.94 -5.99 11.71
CA LEU A 109 -11.07 -5.10 11.46
C LEU A 109 -12.39 -5.85 11.39
N LEU A 110 -12.44 -7.04 10.79
CA LEU A 110 -13.62 -7.91 10.77
C LEU A 110 -14.01 -8.36 12.18
N GLN A 111 -13.03 -8.73 13.02
CA GLN A 111 -13.28 -9.06 14.42
C GLN A 111 -13.88 -7.87 15.18
N LEU A 112 -13.34 -6.65 14.98
CA LEU A 112 -13.90 -5.44 15.58
C LEU A 112 -15.31 -5.14 15.06
N ALA A 113 -15.57 -5.38 13.76
CA ALA A 113 -16.89 -5.22 13.18
C ALA A 113 -17.92 -6.15 13.84
N GLN A 114 -17.55 -7.41 14.08
CA GLN A 114 -18.39 -8.36 14.80
C GLN A 114 -18.63 -7.92 16.25
N LEU A 115 -17.57 -7.55 16.99
CA LEU A 115 -17.68 -7.10 18.38
C LEU A 115 -18.55 -5.83 18.52
N ASN A 116 -18.50 -4.94 17.55
CA ASN A 116 -19.27 -3.69 17.52
C ASN A 116 -20.62 -3.83 16.80
N GLN A 117 -21.02 -5.06 16.43
CA GLN A 117 -22.28 -5.38 15.77
C GLN A 117 -22.53 -4.53 14.51
N LEU A 118 -21.48 -4.30 13.73
CA LEU A 118 -21.58 -3.62 12.44
C LEU A 118 -22.31 -4.52 11.45
N ARG A 119 -23.19 -3.94 10.64
CA ARG A 119 -23.90 -4.63 9.57
C ARG A 119 -23.03 -4.70 8.32
N PRO A 120 -23.36 -5.59 7.35
CA PRO A 120 -22.62 -5.69 6.09
C PRO A 120 -22.42 -4.36 5.35
N ALA A 121 -23.37 -3.42 5.44
CA ALA A 121 -23.33 -2.11 4.79
C ALA A 121 -22.77 -0.97 5.67
N ASP A 122 -22.38 -1.25 6.91
CA ASP A 122 -21.74 -0.25 7.77
C ASP A 122 -20.23 -0.15 7.42
N PRO A 123 -19.58 1.01 7.61
CA PRO A 123 -18.18 1.18 7.22
C PRO A 123 -17.25 0.33 8.08
N ILE A 124 -16.29 -0.37 7.48
CA ILE A 124 -15.44 -1.34 8.18
C ILE A 124 -14.56 -0.70 9.27
N CYS A 125 -14.06 0.52 9.03
CA CYS A 125 -13.25 1.26 10.00
C CYS A 125 -14.15 2.13 10.90
N SER A 126 -15.00 1.49 11.70
CA SER A 126 -15.91 2.19 12.63
C SER A 126 -15.74 1.74 14.07
N PHE A 127 -15.90 2.68 14.99
CA PHE A 127 -15.95 2.39 16.43
C PHE A 127 -17.27 1.72 16.81
N ASN A 128 -18.34 2.09 16.13
CA ASN A 128 -19.69 1.56 16.27
C ASN A 128 -20.51 1.98 15.03
N ARG A 129 -21.79 1.65 15.00
CA ARG A 129 -22.68 1.90 13.85
C ARG A 129 -22.88 3.38 13.49
N SER A 130 -22.60 4.32 14.39
CA SER A 130 -22.79 5.76 14.16
C SER A 130 -21.48 6.56 14.05
N ARG A 131 -20.34 5.97 14.44
CA ARG A 131 -19.05 6.67 14.48
C ARG A 131 -17.97 5.93 13.71
N MET A 132 -17.75 6.37 12.47
CA MET A 132 -16.63 5.98 11.63
C MET A 132 -15.32 6.66 12.10
N LEU A 133 -14.18 5.98 11.92
CA LEU A 133 -12.86 6.56 12.17
C LEU A 133 -12.58 7.73 11.22
N LYS A 134 -12.23 8.88 11.79
CA LYS A 134 -11.87 10.08 11.04
C LYS A 134 -10.41 10.05 10.58
N ALA A 135 -10.13 10.59 9.39
CA ALA A 135 -8.77 10.69 8.88
C ALA A 135 -7.87 11.57 9.77
N GLU A 136 -8.43 12.60 10.39
CA GLU A 136 -7.69 13.48 11.30
C GLU A 136 -7.23 12.73 12.56
N GLU A 137 -8.05 11.83 13.09
CA GLU A 137 -7.71 10.99 14.24
C GLU A 137 -6.57 10.02 13.91
N LEU A 138 -6.68 9.31 12.78
CA LEU A 138 -5.63 8.41 12.33
C LEU A 138 -4.33 9.17 12.05
N SER A 139 -4.42 10.32 11.37
CA SER A 139 -3.28 11.20 11.09
C SER A 139 -2.57 11.64 12.38
N LYS A 140 -3.31 12.05 13.42
CA LYS A 140 -2.74 12.40 14.73
C LYS A 140 -1.96 11.24 15.35
N THR A 141 -2.47 10.02 15.21
CA THR A 141 -1.80 8.80 15.72
C THR A 141 -0.54 8.48 14.92
N LEU A 142 -0.58 8.60 13.59
CA LEU A 142 0.59 8.40 12.73
C LEU A 142 1.69 9.43 13.03
N LYS A 143 1.32 10.68 13.35
CA LYS A 143 2.26 11.71 13.78
C LYS A 143 2.93 11.38 15.11
N ALA A 144 2.17 10.88 16.09
CA ALA A 144 2.74 10.41 17.35
C ALA A 144 3.73 9.24 17.13
N VAL A 145 3.39 8.31 16.23
CA VAL A 145 4.29 7.23 15.80
C VAL A 145 5.56 7.78 15.14
N ALA A 146 5.43 8.82 14.29
CA ALA A 146 6.55 9.43 13.61
C ALA A 146 7.55 10.04 14.62
N SER A 147 7.07 10.83 15.56
CA SER A 147 7.89 11.41 16.63
C SER A 147 8.61 10.31 17.42
N GLY A 148 7.92 9.21 17.75
CA GLY A 148 8.49 8.09 18.48
C GLY A 148 9.60 7.32 17.76
N VAL A 149 9.75 7.51 16.44
CA VAL A 149 10.83 6.93 15.63
C VAL A 149 11.78 7.98 15.05
N GLY A 150 11.74 9.23 15.54
CA GLY A 150 12.60 10.31 15.07
C GLY A 150 12.27 10.83 13.67
N VAL A 151 11.07 10.57 13.14
CA VAL A 151 10.60 11.11 11.87
C VAL A 151 9.79 12.38 12.12
N ASP A 152 10.04 13.43 11.35
CA ASP A 152 9.30 14.69 11.47
C ASP A 152 7.78 14.47 11.26
N PRO A 153 6.94 14.69 12.29
CA PRO A 153 5.51 14.50 12.21
C PRO A 153 4.82 15.47 11.25
N GLN A 154 5.41 16.61 10.90
CA GLN A 154 4.82 17.55 9.94
C GLN A 154 4.75 16.95 8.53
N ARG A 155 5.63 16.00 8.21
CA ARG A 155 5.67 15.30 6.93
C ARG A 155 4.73 14.10 6.86
N ILE A 156 4.03 13.77 7.95
CA ILE A 156 3.20 12.57 8.06
C ILE A 156 1.72 12.92 8.08
N SER A 157 0.95 12.19 7.26
CA SER A 157 -0.51 12.21 7.23
C SER A 157 -1.04 10.84 6.82
N CYS A 158 -2.36 10.63 6.77
CA CYS A 158 -2.93 9.40 6.21
C CYS A 158 -2.48 9.15 4.76
N HIS A 159 -2.19 10.21 4.00
CA HIS A 159 -1.67 10.07 2.64
C HIS A 159 -0.27 9.43 2.61
N ALA A 160 0.51 9.56 3.70
CA ALA A 160 1.81 8.92 3.81
C ALA A 160 1.73 7.38 3.86
N LEU A 161 0.58 6.80 4.26
CA LEU A 161 0.37 5.35 4.16
C LEU A 161 0.31 4.89 2.71
N HIS A 162 -0.39 5.66 1.87
CA HIS A 162 -0.56 5.38 0.46
C HIS A 162 0.77 5.54 -0.30
N SER A 163 1.42 6.70 -0.21
CA SER A 163 2.72 6.93 -0.86
C SER A 163 3.84 6.05 -0.27
N GLY A 164 3.79 5.77 1.03
CA GLY A 164 4.72 4.87 1.70
C GLY A 164 4.57 3.41 1.22
N GLY A 165 3.33 2.95 1.00
CA GLY A 165 3.06 1.64 0.42
C GLY A 165 3.60 1.50 -1.01
N ALA A 166 3.38 2.51 -1.85
CA ALA A 166 3.95 2.56 -3.20
C ALA A 166 5.48 2.55 -3.19
N SER A 167 6.10 3.34 -2.30
CA SER A 167 7.57 3.36 -2.15
C SER A 167 8.12 2.01 -1.66
N ALA A 168 7.40 1.33 -0.77
CA ALA A 168 7.78 -0.01 -0.30
C ALA A 168 7.71 -1.07 -1.41
N LEU A 169 6.73 -0.98 -2.32
CA LEU A 169 6.65 -1.86 -3.49
C LEU A 169 7.86 -1.67 -4.41
N ILE A 170 8.26 -0.43 -4.67
CA ILE A 170 9.45 -0.14 -5.50
C ILE A 170 10.72 -0.64 -4.84
N ALA A 171 10.90 -0.38 -3.54
CA ALA A 171 12.04 -0.92 -2.80
C ALA A 171 12.06 -2.46 -2.81
N GLY A 172 10.89 -3.10 -2.88
CA GLY A 172 10.74 -4.54 -3.06
C GLY A 172 10.94 -5.03 -4.49
N GLY A 173 11.26 -4.16 -5.45
CA GLY A 173 11.50 -4.51 -6.85
C GLY A 173 10.24 -4.71 -7.69
N ALA A 174 9.06 -4.29 -7.21
CA ALA A 174 7.84 -4.34 -8.02
C ALA A 174 7.96 -3.41 -9.22
N ASP A 175 7.56 -3.89 -10.39
CA ASP A 175 7.57 -3.08 -11.60
C ASP A 175 6.46 -2.01 -11.57
N SER A 176 6.65 -0.96 -12.38
CA SER A 176 5.71 0.16 -12.46
C SER A 176 4.28 -0.24 -12.85
N THR A 177 4.10 -1.29 -13.66
CA THR A 177 2.78 -1.76 -14.09
C THR A 177 2.07 -2.42 -12.92
N THR A 178 2.76 -3.28 -12.17
CA THR A 178 2.22 -3.88 -10.93
C THR A 178 1.78 -2.80 -9.94
N ILE A 179 2.58 -1.76 -9.72
CA ILE A 179 2.24 -0.66 -8.81
C ILE A 179 0.99 0.09 -9.31
N LYS A 180 0.95 0.46 -10.60
CA LYS A 180 -0.23 1.13 -11.19
C LYS A 180 -1.49 0.28 -11.06
N LEU A 181 -1.39 -1.02 -11.33
CA LEU A 181 -2.52 -1.94 -11.23
C LEU A 181 -2.98 -2.01 -9.78
N HIS A 182 -2.08 -2.22 -8.82
CA HIS A 182 -2.42 -2.30 -7.41
C HIS A 182 -3.09 -1.01 -6.90
N GLU A 183 -2.53 0.14 -7.25
CA GLU A 183 -2.98 1.45 -6.80
C GLU A 183 -4.17 2.04 -7.56
N ARG A 184 -4.54 1.40 -8.70
CA ARG A 184 -5.64 1.80 -9.59
C ARG A 184 -5.38 3.12 -10.32
N TRP A 185 -4.14 3.34 -10.76
CA TRP A 185 -3.77 4.58 -11.44
C TRP A 185 -3.88 4.46 -12.95
N LYS A 186 -4.56 5.43 -13.56
CA LYS A 186 -4.72 5.52 -15.02
C LYS A 186 -3.50 6.12 -15.72
N SER A 187 -2.62 6.80 -14.98
CA SER A 187 -1.46 7.51 -15.53
C SER A 187 -0.20 7.26 -14.71
N ASN A 188 0.96 7.66 -15.24
CA ASN A 188 2.27 7.57 -14.60
C ASN A 188 2.46 8.51 -13.40
N VAL A 189 1.39 9.10 -12.89
CA VAL A 189 1.46 10.05 -11.78
C VAL A 189 2.15 9.43 -10.55
N PHE A 190 2.26 8.09 -10.44
CA PHE A 190 2.82 7.35 -9.27
C PHE A 190 4.28 7.62 -9.06
N GLN A 191 4.97 7.92 -10.16
CA GLN A 191 6.34 8.39 -10.13
C GLN A 191 6.55 9.63 -9.23
N ARG A 192 5.51 10.47 -9.03
CA ARG A 192 5.60 11.64 -8.13
C ARG A 192 5.57 11.28 -6.64
N TYR A 193 5.02 10.12 -6.31
CA TYR A 193 4.84 9.68 -4.93
C TYR A 193 5.91 8.69 -4.48
N THR A 194 6.81 8.33 -5.41
CA THR A 194 7.87 7.37 -5.21
C THR A 194 9.17 8.13 -5.05
N GLN A 195 9.75 8.04 -3.85
CA GLN A 195 10.98 8.74 -3.52
C GLN A 195 12.15 7.77 -3.54
N TYR A 196 13.30 8.25 -4.01
CA TYR A 196 14.54 7.51 -3.84
C TYR A 196 14.83 7.36 -2.34
N SER A 197 15.02 6.12 -1.90
CA SER A 197 15.38 5.79 -0.53
C SER A 197 16.62 4.90 -0.53
N GLN A 198 17.25 4.74 0.63
CA GLN A 198 18.36 3.81 0.78
C GLN A 198 17.95 2.38 0.37
N ASP A 199 16.75 1.95 0.73
CA ASP A 199 16.25 0.60 0.37
C ASP A 199 16.14 0.41 -1.14
N VAL A 200 15.73 1.45 -1.89
CA VAL A 200 15.72 1.42 -3.37
C VAL A 200 17.14 1.37 -3.91
N GLY A 201 18.08 2.07 -3.27
CA GLY A 201 19.48 2.17 -3.70
C GLY A 201 20.32 0.92 -3.45
N VAL A 202 20.10 0.23 -2.33
CA VAL A 202 20.89 -0.95 -1.88
C VAL A 202 21.10 -1.99 -3.00
N PRO A 203 20.07 -2.45 -3.73
CA PRO A 203 20.28 -3.46 -4.76
C PRO A 203 20.80 -2.91 -6.09
N LEU A 204 20.88 -1.59 -6.30
CA LEU A 204 21.18 -1.00 -7.61
C LEU A 204 22.58 -1.36 -8.12
N ALA A 205 23.60 -1.28 -7.25
CA ALA A 205 24.97 -1.62 -7.66
C ALA A 205 25.08 -3.06 -8.14
N ALA A 206 24.43 -4.01 -7.45
CA ALA A 206 24.39 -5.41 -7.84
C ALA A 206 23.60 -5.62 -9.16
N MET A 207 22.50 -4.89 -9.36
CA MET A 207 21.75 -4.93 -10.62
C MET A 207 22.56 -4.38 -11.80
N MET A 208 23.31 -3.29 -11.59
CA MET A 208 24.16 -2.66 -12.61
C MET A 208 25.34 -3.56 -13.00
N ALA A 209 25.86 -4.35 -12.06
CA ALA A 209 26.95 -5.29 -12.34
C ALA A 209 26.54 -6.48 -13.21
N GLY A 210 25.24 -6.75 -13.37
CA GLY A 210 24.75 -7.90 -14.13
C GLY A 210 25.15 -9.24 -13.51
N LYS A 211 24.81 -10.35 -14.19
CA LYS A 211 25.31 -11.71 -13.85
C LYS A 211 26.54 -12.11 -14.66
N SER A 212 27.08 -11.21 -15.47
CA SER A 212 28.14 -11.46 -16.43
C SER A 212 29.28 -10.51 -16.14
N ASP A 213 30.53 -10.98 -16.26
CA ASP A 213 31.73 -10.17 -16.05
C ASP A 213 31.64 -8.86 -16.87
N LEU A 214 31.70 -7.73 -16.16
CA LEU A 214 31.75 -6.37 -16.71
C LEU A 214 33.05 -6.18 -17.48
N SER A 215 33.11 -6.74 -18.69
CA SER A 215 34.12 -6.38 -19.68
C SER A 215 33.63 -5.09 -20.34
N PRO A 216 34.35 -3.96 -20.24
CA PRO A 216 33.97 -2.78 -21.01
C PRO A 216 34.04 -3.15 -22.49
N GLU A 217 32.90 -3.10 -23.20
CA GLU A 217 32.88 -3.17 -24.66
C GLU A 217 33.65 -1.95 -25.19
N VAL A 218 34.88 -2.18 -25.62
CA VAL A 218 35.62 -1.22 -26.42
C VAL A 218 34.97 -1.20 -27.80
N THR A 219 34.03 -0.28 -28.01
CA THR A 219 33.53 0.00 -29.36
C THR A 219 34.67 0.67 -30.15
N SER A 220 35.41 -0.12 -30.93
CA SER A 220 36.37 0.40 -31.89
C SER A 220 35.63 1.13 -33.00
N ASN A 221 35.64 2.47 -32.98
CA ASN A 221 35.20 3.29 -34.10
C ASN A 221 36.25 3.27 -35.21
N THR A 222 36.18 2.30 -36.12
CA THR A 222 36.92 2.32 -37.38
C THR A 222 36.26 3.34 -38.31
N ARG A 223 36.78 4.58 -38.34
CA ARG A 223 36.45 5.56 -39.38
C ARG A 223 37.12 5.12 -40.68
N HIS A 224 36.34 4.59 -41.62
CA HIS A 224 36.77 4.49 -43.02
C HIS A 224 36.78 5.90 -43.65
N HIS A 225 37.96 6.50 -43.76
CA HIS A 225 38.18 7.63 -44.66
C HIS A 225 38.28 7.11 -46.10
N GLY A 226 37.18 7.18 -46.85
CA GLY A 226 37.19 7.05 -48.30
C GLY A 226 37.66 8.37 -48.93
N VAL A 227 38.89 8.40 -49.43
CA VAL A 227 39.40 9.47 -50.30
C VAL A 227 39.01 9.12 -51.72
N HIS A 228 38.06 9.84 -52.32
CA HIS A 228 37.87 9.83 -53.77
C HIS A 228 38.62 11.03 -54.37
N ALA A 229 39.73 10.73 -55.04
CA ALA A 229 40.44 11.64 -55.91
C ALA A 229 39.59 11.91 -57.17
N SER A 230 39.41 13.18 -57.50
CA SER A 230 38.84 13.65 -58.76
C SER A 230 39.97 13.91 -59.74
N THR A 231 40.04 13.12 -60.82
CA THR A 231 40.96 13.35 -61.93
C THR A 231 40.16 13.98 -63.08
N ARG A 232 40.48 15.24 -63.41
CA ARG A 232 40.13 15.86 -64.69
C ARG A 232 41.13 15.40 -65.76
N VAL A 233 40.62 14.99 -66.93
CA VAL A 233 40.95 15.58 -68.24
C VAL A 233 39.67 15.52 -69.07
#